data_AF-A0A975TIF1-F1
#
_entry.id   AF-A0A975TIF1-F1
#
_cell.length_a   1.000
_cell.length_b   1.000
_cell.length_c   1.000
_cell.angle_alpha   90.00
_cell.angle_beta   90.00
_cell.angle_gamma   90.00
#
_symmetry.space_group_name_H-M   'P 1'
#
loop_
_entity.id
_entity.type
_entity.pdbx_description
1 polymer ?
#
loop_
_entity_poly.entity_id
_entity_poly.type
_entity_poly.pdbx_seq_one_letter_code
_entity_poly.pdbx_strand_id
1 'polypeptide(L)'
;MICPHCNQDLLFKERPNKTCSKCHRTYVMDPKTNSLRLGDARIGRLTDRLTVGGTVAVTVEQFWAAAARKIQKNSSGTGYAGAIGCALIGVPVACVLVVIGDQVSGGGVFTFFGAVILIGVLIALYSGFKNPKVARDRTMDEVRYALLTEWPRVYGSVPAGIVDRHAFRGARQQREGARVVLLCPDDAVATFLAANQVLERYGMTVAGMVREVPDGIPVIVLHDASAAGCELLLRARRELPGRRVVDAGLPPRVVMRVKDAGVRGRKPVPELMRFLRGSGTLTEAELDWLAKGWSTSLIAVPPAKLLAAVTRVAERVTASGDPVQRRAAALGFLTWPGEPPR
;
A
#
# COMPACT_ATOMS: atom_id res chain seq x y z
N MET A 1 15.16 22.72 5.45
CA MET A 1 14.00 22.29 4.63
C MET A 1 13.66 23.46 3.75
N ILE A 2 13.31 23.21 2.50
CA ILE A 2 12.92 24.29 1.60
C ILE A 2 11.49 24.74 1.94
N CYS A 3 11.31 26.02 2.24
CA CYS A 3 10.00 26.62 2.49
C CYS A 3 9.13 26.53 1.23
N PRO A 4 7.88 26.03 1.30
CA PRO A 4 7.01 25.92 0.13
C PRO A 4 6.56 27.28 -0.43
N HIS A 5 6.67 28.36 0.36
CA HIS A 5 6.19 29.69 -0.02
C HIS A 5 7.26 30.60 -0.61
N CYS A 6 8.46 30.65 -0.01
CA CYS A 6 9.54 31.54 -0.45
C CYS A 6 10.77 30.80 -0.98
N ASN A 7 10.74 29.48 -1.04
CA ASN A 7 11.82 28.62 -1.54
C ASN A 7 13.18 28.75 -0.81
N GLN A 8 13.23 29.41 0.34
CA GLN A 8 14.43 29.52 1.17
C GLN A 8 14.68 28.22 1.95
N ASP A 9 15.94 27.82 2.12
CA ASP A 9 16.30 26.70 2.98
C ASP A 9 16.34 27.14 4.45
N LEU A 10 15.54 26.48 5.29
CA LEU A 10 15.36 26.80 6.70
C LEU A 10 15.89 25.69 7.61
N LEU A 11 16.64 26.09 8.63
CA LEU A 11 17.02 25.23 9.75
C LEU A 11 15.81 24.94 10.66
N PHE A 12 15.93 23.93 11.53
CA PHE A 12 14.84 23.56 12.44
C PHE A 12 14.53 24.64 13.49
N LYS A 13 15.55 25.37 13.96
CA LYS A 13 15.37 26.50 14.89
C LYS A 13 14.70 27.72 14.24
N GLU A 14 14.72 27.80 12.91
CA GLU A 14 14.20 28.93 12.12
C GLU A 14 12.74 28.74 11.70
N ARG A 15 12.06 27.73 12.27
CA ARG A 15 10.71 27.36 11.90
C ARG A 15 9.80 27.03 13.09
N PRO A 16 9.72 27.92 14.10
CA PRO A 16 8.84 27.71 15.25
C PRO A 16 7.38 27.59 14.79
N ASN A 17 6.63 26.69 15.43
CA ASN A 17 5.20 26.50 15.18
C ASN A 17 4.83 26.35 13.70
N LYS A 18 5.68 25.65 12.93
CA LYS A 18 5.50 25.43 11.48
C LYS A 18 5.37 26.72 10.66
N THR A 19 6.05 27.78 11.07
CA THR A 19 6.03 29.07 10.39
C THR A 19 7.42 29.44 9.90
N CYS A 20 7.54 29.87 8.65
CA CYS A 20 8.82 30.29 8.09
C CYS A 20 9.30 31.60 8.73
N SER A 21 10.50 31.63 9.32
CA SER A 21 11.07 32.88 9.87
C SER A 21 11.40 33.95 8.83
N LYS A 22 11.50 33.59 7.53
CA LYS A 22 11.84 34.53 6.44
C LYS A 22 10.63 35.18 5.80
N CYS A 23 9.55 34.42 5.55
CA CYS A 23 8.33 34.94 4.91
C CYS A 23 7.10 34.95 5.82
N HIS A 24 7.25 34.49 7.07
CA HIS A 24 6.20 34.45 8.10
C HIS A 24 4.94 33.65 7.73
N ARG A 25 4.97 32.86 6.66
CA ARG A 25 3.86 31.98 6.26
C ARG A 25 3.95 30.61 6.93
N THR A 26 2.79 30.11 7.34
CA THR A 26 2.62 28.78 7.93
C THR A 26 2.64 27.69 6.86
N TYR A 27 3.14 26.51 7.23
CA TYR A 27 3.13 25.29 6.42
C TYR A 27 2.60 24.11 7.25
N VAL A 28 2.23 23.01 6.61
CA VAL A 28 1.44 21.93 7.22
C VAL A 28 2.34 20.87 7.88
N MET A 29 3.36 20.41 7.16
CA MET A 29 4.22 19.32 7.58
C MET A 29 5.68 19.73 7.70
N ASP A 30 6.24 19.46 8.88
CA ASP A 30 7.66 19.63 9.17
C ASP A 30 8.37 18.26 9.15
N PRO A 31 9.40 18.04 8.31
CA PRO A 31 10.04 16.73 8.14
C PRO A 31 10.74 16.20 9.40
N LYS A 32 10.92 17.01 10.46
CA LYS A 32 11.48 16.57 11.74
C LYS A 32 10.41 16.16 12.74
N THR A 33 9.17 16.65 12.62
CA THR A 33 8.11 16.39 13.60
C THR A 33 7.07 15.38 13.12
N ASN A 34 6.94 15.15 11.81
CA ASN A 34 5.96 14.18 11.28
C ASN A 34 6.57 12.81 10.99
N SER A 35 5.72 11.80 11.05
CA SER A 35 6.05 10.40 10.85
C SER A 35 6.54 10.06 9.43
N LEU A 36 6.09 10.78 8.40
CA LEU A 36 6.57 10.60 7.03
C LEU A 36 7.96 11.21 6.79
N ARG A 37 8.46 12.06 7.70
CA ARG A 37 9.69 12.84 7.49
C ARG A 37 9.71 13.62 6.16
N LEU A 38 8.52 14.01 5.68
CA LEU A 38 8.32 14.80 4.47
C LEU A 38 7.89 16.22 4.82
N GLY A 39 8.44 17.21 4.14
CA GLY A 39 7.89 18.58 4.18
C GLY A 39 6.97 18.82 2.99
N ASP A 40 6.20 19.90 3.03
CA ASP A 40 5.17 20.24 2.03
C ASP A 40 5.69 20.23 0.59
N ALA A 41 6.87 20.80 0.32
CA ALA A 41 7.47 20.78 -1.02
C ALA A 41 7.83 19.37 -1.53
N ARG A 42 8.05 18.40 -0.63
CA ARG A 42 8.23 16.99 -1.01
C ARG A 42 6.90 16.27 -1.18
N ILE A 43 5.88 16.68 -0.43
CA ILE A 43 4.51 16.17 -0.57
C ILE A 43 3.96 16.58 -1.93
N GLY A 44 4.05 17.87 -2.30
CA GLY A 44 3.65 18.35 -3.63
C GLY A 44 4.29 17.54 -4.75
N ARG A 45 5.63 17.43 -4.76
CA ARG A 45 6.36 16.61 -5.76
C ARG A 45 5.98 15.13 -5.77
N LEU A 46 5.61 14.56 -4.63
CA LEU A 46 5.17 13.17 -4.56
C LEU A 46 3.75 13.04 -5.14
N THR A 47 2.85 13.94 -4.77
CA THR A 47 1.49 14.04 -5.30
C THR A 47 1.52 14.22 -6.82
N ASP A 48 2.29 15.19 -7.34
CA ASP A 48 2.41 15.44 -8.78
C ASP A 48 2.85 14.18 -9.54
N ARG A 49 3.79 13.41 -8.96
CA ARG A 49 4.27 12.17 -9.55
C ARG A 49 3.22 11.07 -9.53
N LEU A 50 2.51 10.90 -8.41
CA LEU A 50 1.52 9.82 -8.25
C LEU A 50 0.25 10.08 -9.08
N THR A 51 -0.14 11.35 -9.17
CA THR A 51 -1.31 11.82 -9.92
C THR A 51 -1.00 12.06 -11.39
N VAL A 52 0.26 11.91 -11.81
CA VAL A 52 0.72 12.19 -13.18
C VAL A 52 0.27 13.61 -13.60
N GLY A 53 0.65 14.59 -12.79
CA GLY A 53 0.29 16.01 -12.98
C GLY A 53 -1.21 16.30 -12.80
N GLY A 54 -1.89 15.56 -11.93
CA GLY A 54 -3.33 15.74 -11.66
C GLY A 54 -4.29 14.99 -12.59
N THR A 55 -3.78 14.20 -13.55
CA THR A 55 -4.62 13.40 -14.47
C THR A 55 -5.22 12.16 -13.83
N VAL A 56 -4.60 11.64 -12.77
CA VAL A 56 -5.01 10.45 -12.03
C VAL A 56 -5.33 10.85 -10.60
N ALA A 57 -6.55 10.55 -10.14
CA ALA A 57 -6.91 10.70 -8.74
C ALA A 57 -6.23 9.60 -7.90
N VAL A 58 -5.77 9.92 -6.69
CA VAL A 58 -5.03 9.00 -5.80
C VAL A 58 -5.60 9.11 -4.39
N THR A 59 -5.88 7.98 -3.74
CA THR A 59 -6.35 8.01 -2.36
C THR A 59 -5.24 8.36 -1.37
N VAL A 60 -5.63 8.89 -0.21
CA VAL A 60 -4.69 9.16 0.90
C VAL A 60 -3.88 7.92 1.27
N GLU A 61 -4.48 6.73 1.26
CA GLU A 61 -3.82 5.48 1.59
C GLU A 61 -2.75 5.10 0.55
N GLN A 62 -3.03 5.30 -0.74
CA GLN A 62 -2.06 5.07 -1.81
C GLN A 62 -0.90 6.07 -1.74
N PHE A 63 -1.20 7.33 -1.44
CA PHE A 63 -0.19 8.35 -1.17
C PHE A 63 0.71 7.94 -0.01
N TRP A 64 0.11 7.56 1.12
CA TRP A 64 0.84 7.12 2.31
C TRP A 64 1.69 5.87 2.00
N ALA A 65 1.16 4.89 1.28
CA ALA A 65 1.89 3.68 0.92
C ALA A 65 3.10 3.98 0.03
N ALA A 66 2.99 4.96 -0.88
CA ALA A 66 4.11 5.44 -1.67
C ALA A 66 5.14 6.20 -0.82
N ALA A 67 4.69 7.07 0.08
CA ALA A 67 5.56 7.82 1.00
C ALA A 67 6.34 6.90 1.95
N ALA A 68 5.64 5.96 2.60
CA ALA A 68 6.20 5.03 3.57
C ALA A 68 7.31 4.15 2.96
N ARG A 69 7.13 3.66 1.73
CA ARG A 69 8.15 2.86 1.04
C ARG A 69 9.45 3.61 0.78
N LYS A 70 9.35 4.91 0.45
CA LYS A 70 10.52 5.75 0.24
C LYS A 70 11.31 5.93 1.53
N ILE A 71 10.63 6.01 2.67
CA ILE A 71 11.25 6.10 3.99
C ILE A 71 11.93 4.77 4.33
N GLN A 72 11.22 3.65 4.16
CA GLN A 72 11.74 2.31 4.44
C GLN A 72 13.02 2.01 3.64
N LYS A 73 13.04 2.35 2.35
CA LYS A 73 14.22 2.19 1.49
C LYS A 73 15.42 2.99 2.00
N ASN A 74 15.19 4.14 2.63
CA ASN A 74 16.25 4.99 3.17
C ASN A 74 16.65 4.59 4.60
N SER A 75 15.81 3.85 5.33
CA SER A 75 16.08 3.44 6.72
C SER A 75 16.61 2.01 6.84
N SER A 76 16.49 1.18 5.80
CA SER A 76 16.86 -0.24 5.80
C SER A 76 18.34 -0.54 6.11
N GLY A 77 19.21 0.48 6.13
CA GLY A 77 20.62 0.34 6.50
C GLY A 77 20.94 0.43 8.01
N THR A 78 20.00 0.82 8.89
CA THR A 78 20.41 1.28 10.26
C THR A 78 19.72 0.60 11.44
N GLY A 79 18.49 0.11 11.32
CA GLY A 79 17.74 -0.41 12.48
C GLY A 79 18.16 -1.80 12.95
N TYR A 80 17.99 -2.81 12.09
CA TYR A 80 18.29 -4.21 12.44
C TYR A 80 19.79 -4.52 12.37
N ALA A 81 20.49 -4.01 11.35
CA ALA A 81 21.94 -4.15 11.24
C ALA A 81 22.67 -3.42 12.38
N GLY A 82 22.15 -2.26 12.81
CA GLY A 82 22.66 -1.53 13.96
C GLY A 82 22.41 -2.25 15.28
N ALA A 83 21.21 -2.81 15.49
CA ALA A 83 20.90 -3.59 16.70
C ALA A 83 21.67 -4.91 16.76
N ILE A 84 21.83 -5.62 15.64
CA ILE A 84 22.64 -6.85 15.56
C ILE A 84 24.13 -6.52 15.73
N GLY A 85 24.63 -5.45 15.12
CA GLY A 85 26.01 -4.98 15.32
C GLY A 85 26.28 -4.57 16.77
N CYS A 86 25.35 -3.85 17.40
CA CYS A 86 25.42 -3.50 18.82
C CYS A 86 25.35 -4.71 19.73
N ALA A 87 24.58 -5.75 19.38
CA ALA A 87 24.55 -7.00 20.16
C ALA A 87 25.84 -7.81 19.99
N LEU A 88 26.37 -7.91 18.76
CA LEU A 88 27.60 -8.65 18.46
C LEU A 88 28.83 -8.06 19.16
N ILE A 89 28.90 -6.74 19.33
CA ILE A 89 30.02 -6.06 19.99
C ILE A 89 29.70 -5.78 21.47
N GLY A 90 28.48 -5.32 21.77
CA GLY A 90 28.07 -4.90 23.09
C GLY A 90 27.94 -6.04 24.09
N VAL A 91 27.50 -7.24 23.68
CA VAL A 91 27.40 -8.40 24.59
C VAL A 91 28.79 -8.89 25.02
N PRO A 92 29.76 -9.13 24.11
CA PRO A 92 31.11 -9.52 24.54
C PRO A 92 31.78 -8.46 25.41
N VAL A 93 31.68 -7.18 25.05
CA VAL A 93 32.27 -6.09 25.85
C VAL A 93 31.64 -5.99 27.23
N ALA A 94 30.31 -6.11 27.33
CA ALA A 94 29.62 -6.15 28.61
C ALA A 94 30.07 -7.34 29.46
N CYS A 95 30.14 -8.55 28.89
CA CYS A 95 30.60 -9.74 29.59
C CYS A 95 32.04 -9.61 30.10
N VAL A 96 32.95 -9.09 29.27
CA VAL A 96 34.36 -8.85 29.66
C VAL A 96 34.45 -7.83 30.80
N LEU A 97 33.69 -6.74 30.74
CA LEU A 97 33.65 -5.73 31.81
C LEU A 97 33.12 -6.29 33.14
N VAL A 98 32.11 -7.17 33.08
CA VAL A 98 31.60 -7.84 34.29
C VAL A 98 32.65 -8.80 34.87
N VAL A 99 33.32 -9.60 34.04
CA VAL A 99 34.35 -10.56 34.50
C VAL A 99 35.57 -9.84 35.07
N ILE A 100 36.05 -8.75 34.45
CA ILE A 100 37.17 -7.95 34.97
C ILE A 100 36.79 -7.29 36.30
N GLY A 101 35.57 -6.80 36.42
CA GLY A 101 35.10 -6.16 37.65
C GLY A 101 34.99 -7.10 38.84
N ASP A 102 34.81 -8.41 38.62
CA ASP A 102 34.78 -9.44 39.67
C ASP A 102 36.19 -9.77 40.21
N GLN A 103 37.23 -9.61 39.39
CA GLN A 103 38.61 -9.97 39.77
C GLN A 103 39.42 -8.82 40.38
N VAL A 104 38.96 -7.58 40.26
CA VAL A 104 39.69 -6.40 40.75
C VAL A 104 39.05 -5.88 42.03
N SER A 105 39.83 -5.73 43.10
CA SER A 105 39.39 -5.07 44.33
C SER A 105 39.05 -3.60 44.04
N GLY A 106 37.77 -3.24 44.17
CA GLY A 106 37.22 -1.94 43.72
C GLY A 106 36.57 -1.96 42.33
N GLY A 107 36.43 -3.13 41.70
CA GLY A 107 35.89 -3.32 40.35
C GLY A 107 34.39 -3.07 40.16
N GLY A 108 33.69 -2.57 41.19
CA GLY A 108 32.25 -2.28 41.14
C GLY A 108 31.83 -1.30 40.03
N VAL A 109 32.76 -0.45 39.58
CA VAL A 109 32.52 0.46 38.45
C VAL A 109 32.43 -0.32 37.14
N PHE A 110 33.28 -1.33 36.93
CA PHE A 110 33.30 -2.12 35.70
C PHE A 110 32.09 -3.05 35.59
N THR A 111 31.66 -3.67 36.70
CA THR A 111 30.43 -4.47 36.74
C THR A 111 29.19 -3.61 36.49
N PHE A 112 29.13 -2.40 37.04
CA PHE A 112 28.03 -1.47 36.78
C PHE A 112 27.93 -1.08 35.30
N PHE A 113 29.02 -0.67 34.66
CA PHE A 113 29.02 -0.32 33.24
C PHE A 113 28.71 -1.53 32.34
N GLY A 114 29.23 -2.71 32.66
CA GLY A 114 28.89 -3.95 31.96
C GLY A 114 27.40 -4.27 32.02
N ALA A 115 26.79 -4.17 33.21
CA ALA A 115 25.35 -4.37 33.39
C ALA A 115 24.50 -3.33 32.63
N VAL A 116 24.89 -2.06 32.66
CA VAL A 116 24.18 -0.99 31.92
C VAL A 116 24.24 -1.21 30.41
N ILE A 117 25.39 -1.62 29.86
CA ILE A 117 25.53 -1.95 28.43
C ILE A 117 24.65 -3.14 28.07
N LEU A 118 24.64 -4.20 28.89
CA LEU A 118 23.80 -5.38 28.66
C LEU A 118 22.31 -5.03 28.66
N ILE A 119 21.86 -4.23 29.63
CA ILE A 119 20.47 -3.75 29.71
C ILE A 119 20.14 -2.90 28.48
N GLY A 120 21.04 -2.00 28.06
CA GLY A 120 20.88 -1.20 26.85
C GLY A 120 20.71 -2.04 25.58
N VAL A 121 21.52 -3.11 25.42
CA VAL A 121 21.40 -4.07 24.31
C VAL A 121 20.07 -4.81 24.36
N LEU A 122 19.64 -5.29 25.54
CA LEU A 122 18.37 -5.99 25.70
C LEU A 122 17.16 -5.09 25.38
N ILE A 123 17.19 -3.82 25.80
CA ILE A 123 16.15 -2.83 25.46
C ILE A 123 16.14 -2.57 23.95
N ALA A 124 17.31 -2.43 23.32
CA ALA A 124 17.43 -2.22 21.88
C ALA A 124 16.87 -3.42 21.08
N LEU A 125 17.17 -4.64 21.50
CA LEU A 125 16.60 -5.86 20.92
C LEU A 125 15.09 -5.91 21.12
N TYR A 126 14.61 -5.75 22.35
CA TYR A 126 13.18 -5.83 22.69
C TYR A 126 12.35 -4.75 21.97
N SER A 127 12.84 -3.52 21.88
CA SER A 127 12.18 -2.43 21.15
C SER A 127 12.17 -2.68 19.64
N GLY A 128 13.21 -3.32 19.09
CA GLY A 128 13.20 -3.81 17.70
C GLY A 128 12.15 -4.89 17.43
N PHE A 129 11.76 -5.66 18.45
CA PHE A 129 10.70 -6.68 18.36
C PHE A 129 9.28 -6.16 18.62
N LYS A 130 9.10 -4.93 19.13
CA LYS A 130 7.75 -4.39 19.40
C LYS A 130 6.97 -4.11 18.10
N ASN A 131 5.70 -4.48 18.11
CA ASN A 131 4.82 -4.61 16.96
C ASN A 131 4.80 -3.39 16.01
N PRO A 132 5.27 -3.52 14.75
CA PRO A 132 5.26 -2.42 13.77
C PRO A 132 3.85 -2.00 13.32
N LYS A 133 2.81 -2.79 13.63
CA LYS A 133 1.42 -2.51 13.21
C LYS A 133 0.79 -1.31 13.93
N VAL A 134 0.98 -1.18 15.25
CA VAL A 134 0.36 -0.08 16.02
C VAL A 134 0.97 1.28 15.66
N ALA A 135 2.26 1.31 15.33
CA ALA A 135 2.91 2.50 14.80
C ALA A 135 2.44 2.85 13.38
N ARG A 136 2.06 1.85 12.57
CA ARG A 136 1.58 2.05 11.20
C ARG A 136 0.19 2.69 11.13
N ASP A 137 -0.73 2.27 11.99
CA ASP A 137 -2.11 2.78 11.93
C ASP A 137 -2.19 4.22 12.43
N ARG A 138 -1.53 4.56 13.55
CA ARG A 138 -1.44 5.95 14.04
C ARG A 138 -0.84 6.91 13.02
N THR A 139 0.16 6.44 12.26
CA THR A 139 0.81 7.27 11.24
C THR A 139 -0.05 7.48 10.00
N MET A 140 -1.02 6.60 9.71
CA MET A 140 -1.99 6.85 8.64
C MET A 140 -2.99 7.95 9.03
N ASP A 141 -3.54 7.89 10.26
CA ASP A 141 -4.52 8.87 10.73
C ASP A 141 -3.91 10.28 10.82
N GLU A 142 -2.67 10.40 11.28
CA GLU A 142 -1.91 11.66 11.27
C GLU A 142 -1.78 12.24 9.85
N VAL A 143 -1.41 11.40 8.88
CA VAL A 143 -1.23 11.83 7.48
C VAL A 143 -2.55 12.22 6.86
N ARG A 144 -3.60 11.45 7.13
CA ARG A 144 -4.96 11.74 6.69
C ARG A 144 -5.43 13.08 7.25
N TYR A 145 -5.32 13.30 8.56
CA TYR A 145 -5.69 14.57 9.19
C TYR A 145 -4.87 15.73 8.61
N ALA A 146 -3.56 15.54 8.44
CA ALA A 146 -2.69 16.57 7.88
C ALA A 146 -3.06 16.92 6.42
N LEU A 147 -3.41 15.95 5.57
CA LEU A 147 -3.74 16.18 4.16
C LEU A 147 -5.18 16.63 3.92
N LEU A 148 -6.14 16.17 4.72
CA LEU A 148 -7.56 16.43 4.50
C LEU A 148 -8.12 17.56 5.37
N THR A 149 -7.45 17.91 6.47
CA THR A 149 -7.92 18.95 7.39
C THR A 149 -6.94 20.12 7.48
N GLU A 150 -5.67 19.85 7.82
CA GLU A 150 -4.68 20.92 7.99
C GLU A 150 -4.26 21.54 6.66
N TRP A 151 -4.11 20.73 5.61
CA TRP A 151 -3.68 21.21 4.30
C TRP A 151 -4.68 22.16 3.66
N PRO A 152 -6.00 21.86 3.57
CA PRO A 152 -6.97 22.83 3.10
C PRO A 152 -7.03 24.09 3.96
N ARG A 153 -6.81 23.98 5.28
CA ARG A 153 -6.78 25.14 6.18
C ARG A 153 -5.65 26.11 5.83
N VAL A 154 -4.48 25.62 5.43
CA VAL A 154 -3.30 26.44 5.12
C VAL A 154 -3.25 26.85 3.64
N TYR A 155 -3.67 25.97 2.73
CA TYR A 155 -3.51 26.15 1.28
C TYR A 155 -4.82 26.36 0.51
N GLY A 156 -5.98 26.29 1.19
CA GLY A 156 -7.30 26.53 0.60
C GLY A 156 -7.97 25.31 -0.05
N SER A 157 -7.21 24.27 -0.39
CA SER A 157 -7.74 23.02 -0.97
C SER A 157 -6.91 21.81 -0.54
N VAL A 158 -7.42 20.60 -0.74
CA VAL A 158 -6.57 19.39 -0.69
C VAL A 158 -5.52 19.44 -1.81
N PRO A 159 -4.38 18.74 -1.68
CA PRO A 159 -3.44 18.61 -2.79
C PRO A 159 -4.15 18.06 -4.04
N ALA A 160 -3.89 18.67 -5.19
CA ALA A 160 -4.54 18.30 -6.45
C ALA A 160 -4.43 16.79 -6.72
N GLY A 161 -5.55 16.17 -7.07
CA GLY A 161 -5.65 14.73 -7.33
C GLY A 161 -5.70 13.83 -6.09
N ILE A 162 -5.53 14.35 -4.86
CA ILE A 162 -5.75 13.54 -3.65
C ILE A 162 -7.25 13.46 -3.33
N VAL A 163 -7.75 12.24 -3.12
CA VAL A 163 -9.15 11.98 -2.78
C VAL A 163 -9.29 11.26 -1.44
N ASP A 164 -10.35 11.60 -0.71
CA ASP A 164 -10.73 10.92 0.53
C ASP A 164 -11.57 9.67 0.23
N ARG A 165 -11.16 8.51 0.78
CA ARG A 165 -11.96 7.27 0.74
C ARG A 165 -13.40 7.44 1.25
N HIS A 166 -13.64 8.31 2.21
CA HIS A 166 -14.97 8.47 2.81
C HIS A 166 -15.89 9.37 1.98
N ALA A 167 -15.35 10.17 1.07
CA ALA A 167 -16.16 10.97 0.15
C ALA A 167 -16.93 10.07 -0.85
N PHE A 168 -16.45 8.84 -1.06
CA PHE A 168 -16.99 7.89 -2.04
C PHE A 168 -17.75 6.71 -1.43
N ARG A 169 -18.41 6.88 -0.27
CA ARG A 169 -19.30 5.83 0.27
C ARG A 169 -20.39 5.40 -0.72
N GLY A 170 -20.75 6.26 -1.69
CA GLY A 170 -21.64 5.93 -2.80
C GLY A 170 -21.05 4.96 -3.84
N ALA A 171 -19.74 4.72 -3.88
CA ALA A 171 -19.10 3.84 -4.87
C ALA A 171 -19.53 2.36 -4.72
N ARG A 172 -20.01 1.96 -3.54
CA ARG A 172 -20.58 0.63 -3.27
C ARG A 172 -22.10 0.55 -3.52
N GLN A 173 -22.76 1.65 -3.90
CA GLN A 173 -24.18 1.57 -4.24
C GLN A 173 -24.35 0.75 -5.51
N GLN A 174 -25.28 -0.21 -5.46
CA GLN A 174 -25.65 -0.99 -6.62
C GLN A 174 -26.15 -0.05 -7.71
N ARG A 175 -25.58 -0.19 -8.91
CA ARG A 175 -26.00 0.56 -10.08
C ARG A 175 -26.98 -0.28 -10.88
N GLU A 176 -28.17 0.26 -11.12
CA GLU A 176 -29.11 -0.34 -12.08
C GLU A 176 -28.43 -0.46 -13.45
N GLY A 177 -28.58 -1.61 -14.11
CA GLY A 177 -27.95 -1.87 -15.41
C GLY A 177 -26.45 -2.17 -15.38
N ALA A 178 -25.86 -2.47 -14.22
CA ALA A 178 -24.46 -2.90 -14.14
C ALA A 178 -24.20 -4.16 -15.00
N ARG A 179 -23.14 -4.11 -15.81
CA ARG A 179 -22.75 -5.19 -16.73
C ARG A 179 -21.68 -6.11 -16.16
N VAL A 180 -20.94 -5.64 -15.16
CA VAL A 180 -19.83 -6.34 -14.51
C VAL A 180 -19.81 -5.99 -13.03
N VAL A 181 -19.45 -6.95 -12.18
CA VAL A 181 -19.18 -6.70 -10.75
C VAL A 181 -17.68 -6.63 -10.52
N LEU A 182 -17.23 -5.60 -9.82
CA LEU A 182 -15.90 -5.53 -9.25
C LEU A 182 -15.96 -5.97 -7.79
N LEU A 183 -15.50 -7.19 -7.51
CA LEU A 183 -15.35 -7.69 -6.14
C LEU A 183 -14.04 -7.14 -5.56
N CYS A 184 -14.13 -6.12 -4.71
CA CYS A 184 -13.00 -5.42 -4.11
C CYS A 184 -13.29 -5.10 -2.64
N PRO A 185 -12.69 -5.82 -1.68
CA PRO A 185 -12.92 -5.58 -0.25
C PRO A 185 -12.33 -4.26 0.26
N ASP A 186 -11.34 -3.72 -0.44
CA ASP A 186 -10.58 -2.53 -0.03
C ASP A 186 -11.25 -1.23 -0.52
N ASP A 187 -11.76 -0.44 0.43
CA ASP A 187 -12.46 0.82 0.13
C ASP A 187 -11.58 1.88 -0.52
N ALA A 188 -10.27 1.91 -0.21
CA ALA A 188 -9.37 2.88 -0.81
C ALA A 188 -9.10 2.52 -2.27
N VAL A 189 -9.00 1.23 -2.61
CA VAL A 189 -8.88 0.78 -4.01
C VAL A 189 -10.18 1.02 -4.77
N ALA A 190 -11.33 0.68 -4.19
CA ALA A 190 -12.63 0.96 -4.81
C ALA A 190 -12.84 2.47 -5.05
N THR A 191 -12.52 3.31 -4.07
CA THR A 191 -12.58 4.77 -4.21
C THR A 191 -11.62 5.27 -5.29
N PHE A 192 -10.40 4.76 -5.32
CA PHE A 192 -9.43 5.11 -6.37
C PHE A 192 -9.99 4.84 -7.77
N LEU A 193 -10.60 3.67 -7.99
CA LEU A 193 -11.18 3.32 -9.29
C LEU A 193 -12.41 4.15 -9.64
N ALA A 194 -13.27 4.45 -8.66
CA ALA A 194 -14.41 5.35 -8.82
C ALA A 194 -13.98 6.78 -9.18
N ALA A 195 -13.01 7.34 -8.45
CA ALA A 195 -12.50 8.68 -8.68
C ALA A 195 -11.83 8.84 -10.07
N ASN A 196 -11.38 7.74 -10.67
CA ASN A 196 -10.82 7.70 -12.02
C ASN A 196 -11.84 7.21 -13.08
N GLN A 197 -13.14 7.25 -12.77
CA GLN A 197 -14.26 6.94 -13.67
C GLN A 197 -14.24 5.54 -14.30
N VAL A 198 -13.50 4.59 -13.71
CA VAL A 198 -13.38 3.22 -14.23
C VAL A 198 -14.73 2.52 -14.13
N LEU A 199 -15.44 2.73 -13.02
CA LEU A 199 -16.70 2.05 -12.76
C LEU A 199 -17.78 2.49 -13.74
N GLU A 200 -17.88 3.80 -14.00
CA GLU A 200 -18.83 4.40 -14.93
C GLU A 200 -18.51 3.97 -16.36
N ARG A 201 -17.24 4.10 -16.77
CA ARG A 201 -16.79 3.81 -18.15
C ARG A 201 -17.11 2.38 -18.59
N TYR A 202 -17.00 1.41 -17.68
CA TYR A 202 -17.24 -0.01 -17.98
C TYR A 202 -18.56 -0.54 -17.44
N GLY A 203 -19.45 0.32 -16.93
CA GLY A 203 -20.75 -0.07 -16.38
C GLY A 203 -20.63 -1.07 -15.23
N MET A 204 -19.69 -0.83 -14.31
CA MET A 204 -19.42 -1.70 -13.17
C MET A 204 -20.16 -1.26 -11.92
N THR A 205 -20.50 -2.26 -11.09
CA THR A 205 -20.86 -2.06 -9.68
C THR A 205 -19.78 -2.68 -8.79
N VAL A 206 -19.59 -2.16 -7.58
CA VAL A 206 -18.62 -2.69 -6.61
C VAL A 206 -19.32 -3.55 -5.57
N ALA A 207 -18.74 -4.70 -5.26
CA ALA A 207 -19.12 -5.55 -4.13
C ALA A 207 -17.91 -5.68 -3.19
N GLY A 208 -18.11 -5.52 -1.89
CA GLY A 208 -17.06 -5.73 -0.89
C GLY A 208 -16.92 -7.19 -0.49
N MET A 209 -17.99 -7.97 -0.66
CA MET A 209 -18.06 -9.39 -0.28
C MET A 209 -18.74 -10.22 -1.38
N VAL A 210 -18.42 -11.51 -1.44
CA VAL A 210 -18.98 -12.44 -2.45
C VAL A 210 -20.52 -12.49 -2.40
N ARG A 211 -21.10 -12.46 -1.21
CA ARG A 211 -22.57 -12.45 -1.00
C ARG A 211 -23.29 -11.19 -1.51
N GLU A 212 -22.56 -10.11 -1.76
CA GLU A 212 -23.12 -8.84 -2.24
C GLU A 212 -23.17 -8.78 -3.78
N VAL A 213 -22.61 -9.79 -4.45
CA VAL A 213 -22.47 -9.83 -5.90
C VAL A 213 -23.84 -10.16 -6.53
N PRO A 214 -24.44 -9.23 -7.32
CA PRO A 214 -25.71 -9.48 -8.00
C PRO A 214 -25.64 -10.68 -8.94
N ASP A 215 -26.75 -11.38 -9.15
CA ASP A 215 -26.79 -12.58 -10.00
C ASP A 215 -26.60 -12.28 -11.50
N GLY A 216 -26.20 -13.32 -12.26
CA GLY A 216 -26.22 -13.30 -13.72
C GLY A 216 -25.13 -12.51 -14.45
N ILE A 217 -24.31 -11.71 -13.76
CA ILE A 217 -23.26 -10.87 -14.39
C ILE A 217 -21.84 -11.40 -14.14
N PRO A 218 -20.85 -11.13 -15.01
CA PRO A 218 -19.45 -11.51 -14.77
C PRO A 218 -18.85 -10.76 -13.58
N VAL A 219 -17.85 -11.37 -12.94
CA VAL A 219 -17.18 -10.82 -11.75
C VAL A 219 -15.68 -10.67 -12.01
N ILE A 220 -15.15 -9.48 -11.77
CA ILE A 220 -13.72 -9.19 -11.71
C ILE A 220 -13.32 -9.14 -10.23
N VAL A 221 -12.36 -9.96 -9.81
CA VAL A 221 -11.90 -10.01 -8.42
C VAL A 221 -10.61 -9.22 -8.29
N LEU A 222 -10.61 -8.22 -7.40
CA LEU A 222 -9.41 -7.52 -6.96
C LEU A 222 -9.04 -7.98 -5.55
N HIS A 223 -7.83 -8.47 -5.42
CA HIS A 223 -7.30 -8.92 -4.14
C HIS A 223 -5.82 -8.58 -3.99
N ASP A 224 -5.40 -8.47 -2.74
CA ASP A 224 -4.00 -8.32 -2.37
C ASP A 224 -3.19 -9.59 -2.68
N ALA A 225 -1.87 -9.45 -2.80
CA ALA A 225 -0.97 -10.60 -2.75
C ALA A 225 -0.82 -11.05 -1.30
N SER A 226 -1.86 -11.70 -0.77
CA SER A 226 -1.94 -12.18 0.61
C SER A 226 -2.74 -13.46 0.67
N ALA A 227 -2.64 -14.21 1.77
CA ALA A 227 -3.38 -15.47 1.92
C ALA A 227 -4.89 -15.25 1.88
N ALA A 228 -5.38 -14.18 2.53
CA ALA A 228 -6.79 -13.78 2.49
C ALA A 228 -7.21 -13.31 1.08
N GLY A 229 -6.32 -12.65 0.35
CA GLY A 229 -6.59 -12.24 -1.04
C GLY A 229 -6.73 -13.44 -1.98
N CYS A 230 -5.83 -14.41 -1.90
CA CYS A 230 -5.93 -15.66 -2.65
C CYS A 230 -7.19 -16.46 -2.26
N GLU A 231 -7.56 -16.47 -0.98
CA GLU A 231 -8.80 -17.09 -0.53
C GLU A 231 -10.04 -16.45 -1.15
N LEU A 232 -10.10 -15.12 -1.22
CA LEU A 232 -11.23 -14.39 -1.81
C LEU A 232 -11.51 -14.86 -3.25
N LEU A 233 -10.46 -14.99 -4.07
CA LEU A 233 -10.59 -15.45 -5.45
C LEU A 233 -11.16 -16.88 -5.53
N LEU A 234 -10.65 -17.78 -4.69
CA LEU A 234 -11.09 -19.18 -4.67
C LEU A 234 -12.52 -19.32 -4.14
N ARG A 235 -12.88 -18.57 -3.09
CA ARG A 235 -14.24 -18.51 -2.57
C ARG A 235 -15.20 -17.96 -3.62
N ALA A 236 -14.85 -16.86 -4.29
CA ALA A 236 -15.67 -16.29 -5.37
C ALA A 236 -15.95 -17.32 -6.48
N ARG A 237 -14.95 -18.08 -6.92
CA ARG A 237 -15.15 -19.14 -7.93
C ARG A 237 -16.05 -20.27 -7.45
N ARG A 238 -15.96 -20.64 -6.17
CA ARG A 238 -16.74 -21.73 -5.57
C ARG A 238 -18.19 -21.33 -5.29
N GLU A 239 -18.40 -20.13 -4.77
CA GLU A 239 -19.70 -19.62 -4.30
C GLU A 239 -20.52 -18.99 -5.43
N LEU A 240 -19.91 -18.75 -6.60
CA LEU A 240 -20.57 -18.22 -7.79
C LEU A 240 -20.50 -19.23 -8.96
N PRO A 241 -21.05 -20.45 -8.80
CA PRO A 241 -20.98 -21.48 -9.84
C PRO A 241 -21.67 -21.02 -11.13
N GLY A 242 -21.12 -21.43 -12.28
CA GLY A 242 -21.64 -21.03 -13.60
C GLY A 242 -21.37 -19.58 -14.00
N ARG A 243 -20.78 -18.76 -13.11
CA ARG A 243 -20.43 -17.36 -13.41
C ARG A 243 -18.99 -17.24 -13.85
N ARG A 244 -18.75 -16.33 -14.80
CA ARG A 244 -17.38 -15.97 -15.22
C ARG A 244 -16.72 -15.13 -14.14
N VAL A 245 -15.79 -15.72 -13.40
CA VAL A 245 -14.96 -15.05 -12.39
C VAL A 245 -13.55 -14.84 -12.93
N VAL A 246 -13.18 -13.58 -13.16
CA VAL A 246 -11.87 -13.18 -13.70
C VAL A 246 -11.00 -12.64 -12.58
N ASP A 247 -9.78 -13.17 -12.49
CA ASP A 247 -8.76 -12.68 -11.57
C ASP A 247 -8.09 -11.42 -12.14
N ALA A 248 -8.19 -10.30 -11.42
CA ALA A 248 -7.48 -9.06 -11.67
C ALA A 248 -6.65 -8.62 -10.44
N GLY A 249 -6.52 -9.50 -9.44
CA GLY A 249 -5.79 -9.22 -8.22
C GLY A 249 -4.28 -9.18 -8.44
N LEU A 250 -3.56 -8.94 -7.36
CA LEU A 250 -2.10 -8.97 -7.34
C LEU A 250 -1.63 -10.39 -7.01
N PRO A 251 -1.10 -11.16 -7.97
CA PRO A 251 -0.69 -12.53 -7.68
C PRO A 251 0.67 -12.56 -6.95
N PRO A 252 0.86 -13.46 -5.95
CA PRO A 252 2.12 -13.54 -5.20
C PRO A 252 3.37 -13.70 -6.07
N ARG A 253 3.33 -14.54 -7.12
CA ARG A 253 4.43 -14.69 -8.09
C ARG A 253 4.94 -13.39 -8.71
N VAL A 254 4.08 -12.38 -8.91
CA VAL A 254 4.49 -11.08 -9.47
C VAL A 254 5.22 -10.26 -8.42
N VAL A 255 4.72 -10.27 -7.18
CA VAL A 255 5.32 -9.54 -6.06
C VAL A 255 6.67 -10.13 -5.67
N MET A 256 6.79 -11.45 -5.65
CA MET A 256 8.03 -12.15 -5.29
C MET A 256 9.21 -11.82 -6.22
N ARG A 257 8.95 -11.36 -7.46
CA ARG A 257 9.97 -10.91 -8.42
C ARG A 257 10.45 -9.48 -8.17
N VAL A 258 9.72 -8.71 -7.35
CA VAL A 258 10.05 -7.32 -7.04
C VAL A 258 10.73 -7.28 -5.68
N LYS A 259 12.00 -6.88 -5.68
CA LYS A 259 12.77 -6.69 -4.46
C LYS A 259 12.05 -5.75 -3.49
N ASP A 260 11.96 -6.16 -2.23
CA ASP A 260 11.36 -5.39 -1.12
C ASP A 260 9.87 -5.03 -1.31
N ALA A 261 9.13 -5.72 -2.19
CA ALA A 261 7.71 -5.45 -2.39
C ALA A 261 6.81 -6.08 -1.31
N GLY A 262 7.26 -7.17 -0.69
CA GLY A 262 6.55 -7.89 0.37
C GLY A 262 6.73 -7.22 1.74
N VAL A 263 5.64 -7.20 2.52
CA VAL A 263 5.67 -6.84 3.95
C VAL A 263 5.28 -8.06 4.76
N ARG A 264 6.08 -8.38 5.78
CA ARG A 264 5.80 -9.50 6.68
C ARG A 264 4.81 -9.06 7.76
N GLY A 265 3.66 -9.72 7.79
CA GLY A 265 2.58 -9.49 8.74
C GLY A 265 2.36 -10.67 9.68
N ARG A 266 1.10 -10.83 10.13
CA ARG A 266 0.68 -11.98 10.93
C ARG A 266 0.68 -13.21 10.03
N LYS A 267 1.22 -14.33 10.51
CA LYS A 267 1.12 -15.60 9.79
C LYS A 267 -0.36 -16.00 9.62
N PRO A 268 -0.76 -16.50 8.45
CA PRO A 268 -2.12 -17.00 8.24
C PRO A 268 -2.41 -18.21 9.14
N VAL A 269 -3.69 -18.44 9.42
CA VAL A 269 -4.13 -19.61 10.19
C VAL A 269 -3.84 -20.91 9.41
N PRO A 270 -3.47 -22.02 10.07
CA PRO A 270 -3.16 -23.28 9.39
C PRO A 270 -4.28 -23.80 8.49
N GLU A 271 -5.55 -23.60 8.89
CA GLU A 271 -6.76 -23.98 8.14
C GLU A 271 -6.76 -23.33 6.76
N LEU A 272 -6.46 -22.02 6.72
CA LEU A 272 -6.40 -21.25 5.49
C LEU A 272 -5.27 -21.77 4.59
N MET A 273 -4.10 -22.07 5.14
CA MET A 273 -3.01 -22.63 4.34
C MET A 273 -3.32 -24.02 3.79
N ARG A 274 -4.04 -24.87 4.55
CA ARG A 274 -4.54 -26.15 4.06
C ARG A 274 -5.53 -25.96 2.91
N PHE A 275 -6.47 -25.02 3.05
CA PHE A 275 -7.42 -24.67 1.99
C PHE A 275 -6.71 -24.20 0.71
N LEU A 276 -5.75 -23.27 0.84
CA LEU A 276 -5.00 -22.76 -0.30
C LEU A 276 -4.19 -23.86 -1.01
N ARG A 277 -3.51 -24.72 -0.24
CA ARG A 277 -2.77 -25.87 -0.79
C ARG A 277 -3.70 -26.85 -1.51
N GLY A 278 -4.85 -27.17 -0.91
CA GLY A 278 -5.84 -28.07 -1.50
C GLY A 278 -6.46 -27.56 -2.81
N SER A 279 -6.36 -26.26 -3.11
CA SER A 279 -6.87 -25.70 -4.36
C SER A 279 -6.03 -26.06 -5.59
N GLY A 280 -4.74 -26.39 -5.41
CA GLY A 280 -3.80 -26.66 -6.51
C GLY A 280 -3.51 -25.46 -7.43
N THR A 281 -3.96 -24.24 -7.09
CA THR A 281 -3.83 -23.05 -7.94
C THR A 281 -2.54 -22.24 -7.72
N LEU A 282 -1.89 -22.43 -6.57
CA LEU A 282 -0.67 -21.73 -6.17
C LEU A 282 0.53 -22.68 -6.22
N THR A 283 1.69 -22.15 -6.58
CA THR A 283 2.95 -22.91 -6.53
C THR A 283 3.43 -23.09 -5.07
N GLU A 284 4.27 -24.10 -4.82
CA GLU A 284 4.85 -24.32 -3.48
C GLU A 284 5.65 -23.11 -2.98
N ALA A 285 6.35 -22.41 -3.87
CA ALA A 285 7.07 -21.19 -3.53
C ALA A 285 6.13 -20.06 -3.08
N GLU A 286 4.97 -19.91 -3.73
CA GLU A 286 3.94 -18.95 -3.31
C GLU A 286 3.32 -19.35 -1.97
N LEU A 287 3.04 -20.63 -1.75
CA LEU A 287 2.49 -21.14 -0.50
C LEU A 287 3.45 -20.93 0.68
N ASP A 288 4.74 -21.20 0.51
CA ASP A 288 5.77 -20.94 1.53
C ASP A 288 5.90 -19.44 1.84
N TRP A 289 5.89 -18.60 0.82
CA TRP A 289 5.92 -17.14 0.98
C TRP A 289 4.72 -16.64 1.81
N LEU A 290 3.52 -17.12 1.50
CA LEU A 290 2.29 -16.79 2.23
C LEU A 290 2.30 -17.36 3.67
N ALA A 291 2.75 -18.60 3.86
CA ALA A 291 2.84 -19.24 5.18
C ALA A 291 3.76 -18.49 6.15
N LYS A 292 4.82 -17.86 5.63
CA LYS A 292 5.73 -16.99 6.39
C LYS A 292 5.11 -15.66 6.81
N GLY A 293 3.89 -15.37 6.35
CA GLY A 293 3.14 -14.15 6.63
C GLY A 293 3.48 -12.99 5.70
N TRP A 294 4.14 -13.24 4.58
CA TRP A 294 4.41 -12.17 3.61
C TRP A 294 3.14 -11.78 2.86
N SER A 295 3.00 -10.48 2.60
CA SER A 295 1.86 -9.93 1.87
C SER A 295 2.17 -8.59 1.22
N THR A 296 1.43 -8.22 0.17
CA THR A 296 1.46 -6.87 -0.42
C THR A 296 0.06 -6.42 -0.77
N SER A 297 -0.33 -5.25 -0.25
CA SER A 297 -1.63 -4.64 -0.54
C SER A 297 -1.66 -3.97 -1.92
N LEU A 298 -2.81 -4.02 -2.59
CA LEU A 298 -3.09 -3.31 -3.83
C LEU A 298 -2.90 -1.79 -3.70
N ILE A 299 -3.11 -1.22 -2.50
CA ILE A 299 -2.82 0.19 -2.20
C ILE A 299 -1.33 0.52 -2.44
N ALA A 300 -0.44 -0.46 -2.29
CA ALA A 300 0.97 -0.28 -2.59
C ALA A 300 1.26 -0.35 -4.10
N VAL A 301 0.37 -0.83 -4.97
CA VAL A 301 0.66 -0.81 -6.41
C VAL A 301 0.69 0.64 -6.90
N PRO A 302 1.68 1.05 -7.74
CA PRO A 302 1.68 2.40 -8.30
C PRO A 302 0.34 2.73 -8.97
N PRO A 303 -0.31 3.86 -8.66
CA PRO A 303 -1.69 4.15 -9.11
C PRO A 303 -1.90 3.96 -10.61
N ALA A 304 -1.03 4.54 -11.44
CA ALA A 304 -1.09 4.39 -12.89
C ALA A 304 -1.03 2.93 -13.37
N LYS A 305 -0.23 2.08 -12.71
CA LYS A 305 -0.13 0.64 -13.05
C LYS A 305 -1.37 -0.13 -12.64
N LEU A 306 -1.92 0.18 -11.46
CA LEU A 306 -3.16 -0.42 -10.99
C LEU A 306 -4.31 -0.05 -11.94
N LEU A 307 -4.45 1.24 -12.28
CA LEU A 307 -5.46 1.74 -13.20
C LEU A 307 -5.36 1.03 -14.55
N ALA A 308 -4.17 0.97 -15.16
CA ALA A 308 -3.96 0.31 -16.44
C ALA A 308 -4.26 -1.20 -16.40
N ALA A 309 -3.91 -1.89 -15.31
CA ALA A 309 -4.17 -3.32 -15.17
C ALA A 309 -5.68 -3.61 -15.06
N VAL A 310 -6.40 -2.88 -14.21
CA VAL A 310 -7.85 -3.04 -14.03
C VAL A 310 -8.59 -2.69 -15.32
N THR A 311 -8.22 -1.58 -15.96
CA THR A 311 -8.79 -1.13 -17.24
C THR A 311 -8.67 -2.20 -18.32
N ARG A 312 -7.49 -2.81 -18.47
CA ARG A 312 -7.27 -3.88 -19.46
C ARG A 312 -8.13 -5.12 -19.19
N VAL A 313 -8.33 -5.48 -17.93
CA VAL A 313 -9.21 -6.62 -17.58
C VAL A 313 -10.67 -6.26 -17.81
N ALA A 314 -11.08 -5.05 -17.43
CA ALA A 314 -12.40 -4.52 -17.69
C ALA A 314 -12.77 -4.59 -19.17
N GLU A 315 -11.92 -4.03 -20.04
CA GLU A 315 -12.08 -4.04 -21.49
C GLU A 315 -12.28 -5.44 -22.04
N ARG A 316 -11.45 -6.40 -21.60
CA ARG A 316 -11.54 -7.80 -22.03
C ARG A 316 -12.87 -8.43 -21.62
N VAL A 317 -13.33 -8.16 -20.39
CA VAL A 317 -14.57 -8.73 -19.87
C VAL A 317 -15.78 -8.12 -20.57
N THR A 318 -15.80 -6.80 -20.76
CA THR A 318 -16.92 -6.10 -21.42
C THR A 318 -17.01 -6.40 -22.91
N ALA A 319 -15.88 -6.45 -23.63
CA ALA A 319 -15.85 -6.80 -25.05
C ALA A 319 -16.33 -8.24 -25.32
N SER A 320 -16.06 -9.17 -24.40
CA SER A 320 -16.58 -10.55 -24.52
C SER A 320 -18.11 -10.64 -24.34
N GLY A 321 -18.71 -9.65 -23.66
CA GLY A 321 -20.12 -9.64 -23.30
C GLY A 321 -21.03 -9.09 -24.40
N ASP A 322 -20.52 -8.26 -25.30
CA ASP A 322 -21.31 -7.61 -26.35
C ASP A 322 -21.85 -8.64 -27.36
N PRO A 323 -23.18 -8.82 -27.47
CA PRO A 323 -23.80 -9.70 -28.45
C PRO A 323 -23.48 -9.28 -29.89
N VAL A 324 -23.35 -7.99 -30.17
CA VAL A 324 -23.04 -7.46 -31.51
C VAL A 324 -21.61 -7.80 -31.88
N GLN A 325 -20.67 -7.64 -30.95
CA GLN A 325 -19.27 -7.99 -31.18
C GLN A 325 -19.04 -9.50 -31.26
N ARG A 326 -19.77 -10.30 -30.47
CA ARG A 326 -19.82 -11.77 -30.62
C ARG A 326 -20.42 -12.18 -31.97
N ARG A 327 -21.48 -11.53 -32.42
CA ARG A 327 -22.11 -11.79 -33.72
C ARG A 327 -21.18 -11.37 -34.86
N ALA A 328 -20.50 -10.23 -34.76
CA ALA A 328 -19.48 -9.77 -35.71
C ALA A 328 -18.27 -10.72 -35.80
N ALA A 329 -17.79 -11.23 -34.66
CA ALA A 329 -16.70 -12.20 -34.61
C ALA A 329 -17.13 -13.59 -35.14
N ALA A 330 -18.36 -14.02 -34.82
CA ALA A 330 -18.93 -15.28 -35.30
C ALA A 330 -19.33 -15.23 -36.79
N LEU A 331 -19.71 -14.05 -37.28
CA LEU A 331 -19.96 -13.79 -38.70
C LEU A 331 -18.67 -13.61 -39.50
N GLY A 332 -17.50 -13.66 -38.85
CA GLY A 332 -16.18 -13.60 -39.48
C GLY A 332 -16.08 -12.44 -40.45
N PHE A 333 -15.81 -11.23 -39.95
CA PHE A 333 -15.63 -10.02 -40.77
C PHE A 333 -14.79 -10.33 -42.01
N LEU A 334 -15.49 -10.54 -43.14
CA LEU A 334 -14.94 -10.52 -44.48
C LEU A 334 -14.33 -9.13 -44.63
N THR A 335 -13.01 -9.09 -44.77
CA THR A 335 -12.30 -7.93 -45.31
C THR A 335 -13.04 -7.47 -46.56
N TRP A 336 -13.64 -6.28 -46.48
CA TRP A 336 -14.28 -5.62 -47.62
C TRP A 336 -13.21 -5.39 -48.70
N PRO A 337 -13.37 -5.86 -49.95
CA PRO A 337 -12.45 -5.50 -51.02
C PRO A 337 -12.58 -4.00 -51.28
N GLY A 338 -11.46 -3.28 -51.21
CA GLY A 338 -11.40 -1.85 -51.49
C GLY A 338 -11.93 -1.53 -52.88
N GLU A 339 -12.65 -0.42 -52.99
CA GLU A 339 -13.10 0.09 -54.29
C GLU A 339 -11.88 0.34 -55.20
N PRO A 340 -11.92 -0.07 -56.47
CA PRO A 340 -10.87 0.27 -57.41
C PRO A 340 -10.89 1.78 -57.71
N PRO A 341 -9.71 2.39 -57.93
CA PRO A 341 -9.60 3.80 -58.22
C PRO A 341 -10.29 4.14 -59.55
N ARG A 342 -11.02 5.25 -59.55
CA ARG A 342 -11.56 5.89 -60.77
C ARG A 342 -10.48 6.64 -61.53
#